data_AF-A0A7C3JZU7-F1
#
_entry.id   AF-A0A7C3JZU7-F1
#
_cell.length_a   1.000
_cell.length_b   1.000
_cell.length_c   1.000
_cell.angle_alpha   90.00
_cell.angle_beta   90.00
_cell.angle_gamma   90.00
#
_symmetry.space_group_name_H-M   'P 1'
#
loop_
_entity.id
_entity.type
_entity.pdbx_description
1 polymer ?
#
loop_
_entity_poly.entity_id
_entity_poly.type
_entity_poly.pdbx_seq_one_letter_code
_entity_poly.pdbx_strand_id
1 'polypeptide(L)'
;MALIERFQKTTDITYWEGQIPMSYIYTVGRSGEQFFRELMNGKILGAKCEACNTIYVPAKIFCEKCFARLEDKYLDVGTKGTVHTFTQCYETYEGIRKEMPSIVAVIHIDGTQGFLVHWLGEVEFKDVCIGMPVEAVFKPKKDREGSILDIKYFKPIK
;
A
#
# COMPACT_ATOMS: atom_id res chain seq x y z
N MET A 1 26.73 33.35 12.05
CA MET A 1 27.05 33.85 10.69
C MET A 1 26.88 35.35 10.68
N ALA A 2 27.89 36.07 10.21
CA ALA A 2 27.82 37.52 10.05
C ALA A 2 26.76 37.88 8.99
N LEU A 3 26.12 39.05 9.17
CA LEU A 3 25.10 39.68 8.32
C LEU A 3 25.61 40.06 6.90
N ILE A 4 26.37 39.18 6.24
CA ILE A 4 27.05 39.48 4.97
C ILE A 4 26.14 39.16 3.77
N GLU A 5 25.14 38.30 3.93
CA GLU A 5 24.13 38.02 2.90
C GLU A 5 22.80 38.67 3.27
N ARG A 6 22.65 39.95 2.90
CA ARG A 6 21.40 40.70 3.07
C ARG A 6 20.58 40.62 1.79
N PHE A 7 19.47 39.89 1.82
CA PHE A 7 18.55 39.78 0.70
C PHE A 7 18.04 41.17 0.26
N GLN A 8 18.14 41.48 -1.03
CA GLN A 8 17.64 42.75 -1.60
C GLN A 8 16.46 42.55 -2.55
N LYS A 9 16.28 41.37 -3.14
CA LYS A 9 15.17 41.07 -4.06
C LYS A 9 14.53 39.73 -3.73
N THR A 10 13.21 39.66 -3.84
CA THR A 10 12.42 38.43 -3.62
C THR A 10 12.54 37.41 -4.75
N THR A 11 13.18 37.77 -5.86
CA THR A 11 13.42 36.89 -7.02
C THR A 11 14.75 36.16 -6.98
N ASP A 12 15.61 36.47 -6.02
CA ASP A 12 16.93 35.85 -5.92
C ASP A 12 16.75 34.42 -5.39
N ILE A 13 16.96 33.42 -6.27
CA ILE A 13 16.91 32.01 -5.90
C ILE A 13 18.05 31.72 -4.94
N THR A 14 17.72 31.12 -3.79
CA THR A 14 18.69 30.70 -2.78
C THR A 14 18.42 29.27 -2.36
N TYR A 15 19.45 28.64 -1.82
CA TYR A 15 19.35 27.33 -1.20
C TYR A 15 20.00 27.42 0.19
N TRP A 16 19.56 26.57 1.10
CA TRP A 16 20.18 26.41 2.41
C TRP A 16 20.65 24.97 2.51
N GLU A 17 21.96 24.78 2.67
CA GLU A 17 22.50 23.48 3.03
C GLU A 17 22.20 23.25 4.51
N GLY A 18 21.28 22.32 4.77
CA GLY A 18 20.90 21.90 6.10
C GLY A 18 20.28 20.52 6.04
N GLN A 19 20.47 19.74 7.10
CA GLN A 19 19.63 18.56 7.29
C GLN A 19 18.29 19.06 7.83
N ILE A 20 17.19 18.70 7.18
CA ILE A 20 15.88 18.75 7.83
C ILE A 20 15.84 17.48 8.69
N PRO A 21 16.00 17.55 10.03
CA PRO A 21 15.85 16.37 10.87
C PRO A 21 14.38 15.94 10.80
N MET A 22 14.07 15.05 9.86
CA MET A 22 12.74 14.48 9.70
C MET A 22 12.57 13.35 10.71
N SER A 23 12.22 13.68 11.95
CA SER A 23 11.77 12.73 12.96
C SER A 23 10.24 12.62 12.94
N TYR A 24 9.68 12.12 11.84
CA TYR A 24 8.24 11.87 11.72
C TYR A 24 7.95 10.37 11.82
N ILE A 25 7.07 10.00 12.74
CA ILE A 25 6.38 8.71 12.68
C ILE A 25 5.20 8.92 11.74
N TYR A 26 5.19 8.22 10.61
CA TYR A 26 4.06 8.29 9.68
C TYR A 26 2.84 7.66 10.34
N THR A 27 1.86 8.49 10.70
CA THR A 27 0.59 7.99 11.22
C THR A 27 -0.26 7.50 10.06
N VAL A 28 -0.81 6.30 10.20
CA VAL A 28 -1.63 5.66 9.15
C VAL A 28 -2.99 6.36 8.92
N GLY A 29 -3.33 7.34 9.77
CA GLY A 29 -4.62 8.03 9.76
C GLY A 29 -5.78 7.15 10.18
N ARG A 30 -6.98 7.73 10.34
CA ARG A 30 -8.16 7.04 10.88
C ARG A 30 -8.60 5.86 10.03
N SER A 31 -8.58 6.00 8.71
CA SER A 31 -8.95 4.91 7.80
C SER A 31 -7.86 3.85 7.67
N GLY A 32 -6.59 4.23 7.69
CA GLY A 32 -5.49 3.28 7.66
C GLY A 32 -5.41 2.46 8.94
N GLU A 33 -5.67 3.08 10.09
CA GLU A 33 -5.77 2.36 11.37
C GLU A 33 -6.82 1.26 11.31
N GLN A 34 -8.03 1.57 10.83
CA GLN A 34 -9.10 0.59 10.68
C GLN A 34 -8.73 -0.52 9.68
N PHE A 35 -8.10 -0.16 8.56
CA PHE A 35 -7.60 -1.14 7.60
C PHE A 35 -6.63 -2.13 8.25
N PHE A 36 -5.62 -1.64 8.96
CA PHE A 36 -4.64 -2.49 9.64
C PHE A 36 -5.25 -3.31 10.79
N ARG A 37 -6.20 -2.74 11.54
CA ARG A 37 -6.95 -3.49 12.57
C ARG A 37 -7.71 -4.68 11.98
N GLU A 38 -8.35 -4.50 10.83
CA GLU A 38 -9.10 -5.58 10.18
C GLU A 38 -8.19 -6.62 9.48
N LEU A 39 -6.97 -6.26 9.09
CA LEU A 39 -5.99 -7.25 8.64
C LEU A 39 -5.68 -8.29 9.73
N MET A 40 -5.67 -7.91 11.02
CA MET A 40 -5.54 -8.87 12.12
C MET A 40 -6.71 -9.87 12.15
N ASN A 41 -7.90 -9.44 11.75
CA ASN A 41 -9.07 -10.30 11.61
C ASN A 41 -9.07 -11.14 10.31
N GLY A 42 -8.09 -10.92 9.42
CA GLY A 42 -7.99 -11.61 8.14
C GLY A 42 -8.93 -11.03 7.08
N LYS A 43 -9.26 -9.75 7.19
CA LYS A 43 -10.15 -9.04 6.28
C LYS A 43 -9.40 -7.90 5.59
N ILE A 44 -9.67 -7.69 4.31
CA ILE A 44 -9.15 -6.54 3.58
C ILE A 44 -10.25 -5.49 3.57
N LEU A 45 -10.00 -4.34 4.22
CA LEU A 45 -11.01 -3.31 4.38
C LEU A 45 -10.95 -2.30 3.22
N GLY A 46 -12.09 -2.06 2.58
CA GLY A 46 -12.29 -0.96 1.65
C GLY A 46 -13.20 0.12 2.21
N ALA A 47 -13.33 1.24 1.50
CA ALA A 47 -14.28 2.30 1.82
C ALA A 47 -15.20 2.60 0.62
N LYS A 48 -16.52 2.52 0.80
CA LYS A 48 -17.50 2.73 -0.29
C LYS A 48 -18.01 4.16 -0.32
N CYS A 49 -17.91 4.80 -1.48
CA CYS A 49 -18.61 6.04 -1.77
C CYS A 49 -20.05 5.74 -2.17
N GLU A 50 -21.04 6.18 -1.38
CA GLU A 50 -22.46 6.01 -1.71
C GLU A 50 -22.92 6.87 -2.89
N ALA A 51 -22.22 7.98 -3.17
CA ALA A 51 -22.59 8.89 -4.27
C ALA A 51 -22.24 8.32 -5.66
N CYS A 52 -21.11 7.63 -5.79
CA CYS A 52 -20.64 7.09 -7.08
C CYS A 52 -20.42 5.57 -7.07
N ASN A 53 -20.75 4.89 -5.97
CA ASN A 53 -20.57 3.45 -5.75
C ASN A 53 -19.13 2.93 -5.86
N THR A 54 -18.12 3.79 -5.99
CA THR A 54 -16.71 3.40 -6.01
C THR A 54 -16.30 2.87 -4.63
N ILE A 55 -15.64 1.71 -4.60
CA ILE A 55 -15.06 1.12 -3.39
C ILE A 55 -13.55 1.29 -3.46
N TYR A 56 -12.93 1.92 -2.48
CA TYR A 56 -11.48 2.15 -2.44
C TYR A 56 -10.75 1.13 -1.58
N VAL A 57 -9.61 0.64 -2.07
CA VAL A 57 -8.67 -0.21 -1.32
C VAL A 57 -7.24 0.33 -1.47
N PRO A 58 -6.49 0.53 -0.36
CA PRO A 58 -6.93 0.47 1.03
C PRO A 58 -8.08 1.46 1.33
N ALA A 59 -8.81 1.23 2.42
CA ALA A 59 -9.86 2.14 2.87
C ALA A 59 -9.34 3.58 3.01
N LYS A 60 -10.14 4.56 2.56
CA LYS A 60 -9.85 6.00 2.63
C LYS A 60 -10.93 6.76 3.42
N ILE A 61 -10.60 7.94 3.94
CA ILE A 61 -11.57 8.84 4.60
C ILE A 61 -12.37 9.71 3.62
N PHE A 62 -12.00 9.73 2.34
CA PHE A 62 -12.51 10.68 1.36
C PHE A 62 -12.51 10.14 -0.07
N CYS A 63 -13.55 10.46 -0.83
CA CYS A 63 -13.64 10.13 -2.26
C CYS A 63 -13.09 11.27 -3.10
N GLU A 64 -12.03 11.03 -3.85
CA GLU A 64 -11.43 12.08 -4.70
C GLU A 64 -12.29 12.49 -5.90
N LYS A 65 -13.34 11.73 -6.24
CA LYS A 65 -14.27 12.05 -7.34
C LYS A 65 -15.44 12.92 -6.89
N CYS A 66 -16.07 12.56 -5.77
CA CYS A 66 -17.31 13.20 -5.29
C CYS A 66 -17.06 14.23 -4.18
N PHE A 67 -15.83 14.31 -3.68
CA PHE A 67 -15.47 15.07 -2.49
C PHE A 67 -16.30 14.70 -1.24
N ALA A 68 -16.81 13.46 -1.20
CA ALA A 68 -17.63 12.94 -0.12
C ALA A 68 -16.76 12.32 0.98
N ARG A 69 -17.18 12.49 2.23
CA ARG A 69 -16.59 11.79 3.39
C ARG A 69 -16.94 10.30 3.34
N LEU A 70 -15.91 9.46 3.41
CA LEU A 70 -16.00 7.99 3.39
C LEU A 70 -15.65 7.35 4.74
N GLU A 71 -15.22 8.14 5.70
CA GLU A 71 -14.97 7.66 7.05
C GLU A 71 -16.17 6.90 7.61
N ASP A 72 -15.89 5.77 8.26
CA ASP A 72 -16.86 4.82 8.80
C ASP A 72 -17.78 4.13 7.76
N LYS A 73 -17.56 4.36 6.46
CA LYS A 73 -18.24 3.64 5.35
C LYS A 73 -17.41 2.45 4.87
N TYR A 74 -16.95 1.65 5.83
CA TYR A 74 -16.04 0.55 5.59
C TYR A 74 -16.75 -0.77 5.32
N LEU A 75 -16.14 -1.60 4.49
CA LEU A 75 -16.64 -2.94 4.16
C LEU A 75 -15.47 -3.88 3.88
N ASP A 76 -15.67 -5.15 4.21
CA ASP A 76 -14.75 -6.21 3.76
C ASP A 76 -14.93 -6.40 2.25
N VAL A 77 -13.82 -6.27 1.51
CA VAL A 77 -13.80 -6.43 0.05
C VAL A 77 -13.40 -7.83 -0.39
N GLY A 78 -13.17 -8.74 0.57
CA GLY A 78 -12.71 -10.09 0.31
C GLY A 78 -11.21 -10.16 -0.02
N THR A 79 -10.76 -11.37 -0.35
CA THR A 79 -9.35 -11.73 -0.49
C THR A 79 -8.91 -11.96 -1.93
N LYS A 80 -9.87 -12.01 -2.86
CA LYS A 80 -9.63 -12.30 -4.27
C LYS A 80 -9.22 -11.05 -5.03
N GLY A 81 -8.30 -11.22 -5.95
CA GLY A 81 -7.84 -10.15 -6.81
C GLY A 81 -7.16 -10.69 -8.05
N THR A 82 -6.58 -9.76 -8.80
CA THR A 82 -5.93 -10.03 -10.06
C THR A 82 -4.56 -9.34 -10.11
N VAL A 83 -3.55 -10.01 -10.66
CA VAL A 83 -2.23 -9.42 -10.90
C VAL A 83 -2.36 -8.33 -11.97
N HIS A 84 -2.21 -7.07 -11.57
CA HIS A 84 -2.23 -5.93 -12.48
C HIS A 84 -0.87 -5.73 -13.17
N THR A 85 0.22 -5.87 -12.43
CA THR A 85 1.59 -5.92 -12.96
C THR A 85 2.51 -6.57 -11.93
N PHE A 86 3.69 -7.03 -12.34
CA PHE A 86 4.61 -7.73 -11.45
C PHE A 86 6.07 -7.56 -11.89
N THR A 87 6.98 -7.83 -10.97
CA THR A 87 8.42 -7.86 -11.21
C THR A 87 9.10 -8.86 -10.27
N GLN A 88 10.36 -9.16 -10.56
CA GLN A 88 11.20 -9.98 -9.72
C GLN A 88 12.23 -9.10 -9.00
N CYS A 89 12.25 -9.18 -7.68
CA CYS A 89 13.12 -8.38 -6.82
C CYS A 89 14.26 -9.24 -6.28
N TYR A 90 15.47 -8.91 -6.70
CA TYR A 90 16.68 -9.68 -6.39
C TYR A 90 17.45 -9.18 -5.15
N GLU A 91 17.10 -8.01 -4.64
CA GLU A 91 17.82 -7.35 -3.55
C GLU A 91 16.87 -7.00 -2.41
N THR A 92 17.40 -6.88 -1.20
CA THR A 92 16.69 -6.32 -0.05
C THR A 92 16.70 -4.79 -0.10
N TYR A 93 15.92 -4.16 0.76
CA TYR A 93 15.93 -2.70 0.90
C TYR A 93 17.32 -2.15 1.28
N GLU A 94 18.14 -2.95 1.96
CA GLU A 94 19.51 -2.62 2.38
C GLU A 94 20.54 -2.86 1.26
N GLY A 95 20.11 -3.25 0.06
CA GLY A 95 20.99 -3.53 -1.08
C GLY A 95 21.67 -4.91 -1.01
N ILE A 96 21.22 -5.80 -0.13
CA ILE A 96 21.79 -7.15 0.00
C ILE A 96 21.17 -8.07 -1.05
N ARG A 97 22.00 -8.78 -1.81
CA ARG A 97 21.55 -9.76 -2.80
C ARG A 97 20.85 -10.94 -2.11
N LYS A 98 19.65 -11.29 -2.58
CA LYS A 98 18.88 -12.44 -2.10
C LYS A 98 19.38 -13.72 -2.74
N GLU A 99 19.39 -14.81 -1.98
CA GLU A 99 19.63 -16.16 -2.51
C GLU A 99 18.53 -16.57 -3.49
N MET A 100 17.27 -16.31 -3.14
CA MET A 100 16.11 -16.53 -3.99
C MET A 100 15.39 -15.19 -4.24
N PRO A 101 15.22 -14.76 -5.50
CA PRO A 101 14.52 -13.53 -5.81
C PRO A 101 13.04 -13.65 -5.44
N SER A 102 12.48 -12.61 -4.83
CA SER A 102 11.06 -12.55 -4.49
C SER A 102 10.23 -11.98 -5.65
N ILE A 103 9.05 -12.52 -5.90
CA ILE A 103 8.11 -11.95 -6.87
C ILE A 103 7.24 -10.92 -6.16
N VAL A 104 7.23 -9.69 -6.66
CA VAL A 104 6.41 -8.59 -6.15
C VAL A 104 5.40 -8.20 -7.21
N ALA A 105 4.13 -8.10 -6.83
CA ALA A 105 3.04 -7.76 -7.72
C ALA A 105 2.23 -6.58 -7.20
N VAL A 106 1.68 -5.83 -8.13
CA VAL A 106 0.59 -4.89 -7.92
C VAL A 106 -0.70 -5.67 -8.12
N ILE A 107 -1.52 -5.73 -7.09
CA ILE A 107 -2.70 -6.59 -7.01
C ILE A 107 -3.92 -5.70 -6.96
N HIS A 108 -4.83 -5.94 -7.89
CA HIS A 108 -6.13 -5.29 -7.94
C HIS A 108 -7.14 -6.19 -7.22
N ILE A 109 -7.71 -5.74 -6.10
CA ILE A 109 -8.76 -6.48 -5.41
C ILE A 109 -10.07 -6.35 -6.20
N ASP A 110 -10.76 -7.46 -6.42
CA ASP A 110 -11.89 -7.54 -7.34
C ASP A 110 -13.01 -6.56 -6.93
N GLY A 111 -13.53 -5.79 -7.89
CA GLY A 111 -14.62 -4.84 -7.66
C GLY A 111 -14.24 -3.55 -6.92
N THR A 112 -12.94 -3.27 -6.76
CA THR A 112 -12.45 -2.08 -6.04
C THR A 112 -11.65 -1.13 -6.93
N GLN A 113 -11.31 0.05 -6.41
CA GLN A 113 -10.40 1.02 -7.01
C GLN A 113 -9.18 1.20 -6.10
N GLY A 114 -8.01 1.12 -6.71
CA GLY A 114 -6.73 1.11 -6.00
C GLY A 114 -6.07 -0.27 -6.11
N PHE A 115 -4.88 -0.38 -5.52
CA PHE A 115 -4.05 -1.56 -5.63
C PHE A 115 -3.30 -1.80 -4.33
N LEU A 116 -2.98 -3.06 -4.07
CA LEU A 116 -2.04 -3.47 -3.03
C LEU A 116 -0.74 -3.92 -3.69
N VAL A 117 0.39 -3.49 -3.16
CA VAL A 117 1.70 -4.01 -3.59
C VAL A 117 2.08 -5.10 -2.60
N HIS A 118 2.22 -6.34 -3.08
CA HIS A 118 2.55 -7.46 -2.20
C HIS A 118 3.26 -8.61 -2.91
N TRP A 119 3.77 -9.57 -2.14
CA TRP A 119 4.45 -10.74 -2.71
C TRP A 119 3.47 -11.74 -3.33
N LEU A 120 3.92 -12.39 -4.40
CA LEU A 120 3.33 -13.62 -4.89
C LEU A 120 4.06 -14.83 -4.29
N GLY A 121 3.29 -15.84 -3.89
CA GLY A 121 3.77 -17.12 -3.39
C GLY A 121 3.10 -18.28 -4.13
N GLU A 122 3.65 -19.49 -3.96
CA GLU A 122 3.12 -20.71 -4.59
C GLU A 122 3.11 -20.64 -6.13
N VAL A 123 3.99 -19.83 -6.74
CA VAL A 123 4.14 -19.66 -8.18
C VAL A 123 5.58 -19.34 -8.56
N GLU A 124 6.04 -19.89 -9.68
CA GLU A 124 7.34 -19.57 -10.27
C GLU A 124 7.24 -18.33 -11.16
N PHE A 125 8.29 -17.52 -11.25
CA PHE A 125 8.26 -16.25 -11.98
C PHE A 125 7.85 -16.40 -13.45
N LYS A 126 8.30 -17.49 -14.10
CA LYS A 126 7.98 -17.80 -15.50
C LYS A 126 6.49 -18.05 -15.76
N ASP A 127 5.74 -18.44 -14.74
CA ASP A 127 4.33 -18.81 -14.85
C ASP A 127 3.41 -17.62 -14.52
N VAL A 128 3.95 -16.54 -13.95
CA VAL A 128 3.20 -15.33 -13.61
C VAL A 128 2.85 -14.55 -14.88
N CYS A 129 1.59 -14.13 -14.98
CA CYS A 129 1.11 -13.29 -16.07
C CYS A 129 0.22 -12.15 -15.55
N ILE A 130 0.17 -11.05 -16.31
CA ILE A 130 -0.81 -9.98 -16.07
C ILE A 130 -2.21 -10.55 -16.30
N GLY A 131 -3.13 -10.28 -15.38
CA GLY A 131 -4.48 -10.85 -15.39
C GLY A 131 -4.60 -12.17 -14.63
N MET A 132 -3.53 -12.69 -14.03
CA MET A 132 -3.59 -13.91 -13.22
C MET A 132 -4.50 -13.72 -11.98
N PRO A 133 -5.50 -14.58 -11.77
CA PRO A 133 -6.33 -14.54 -10.57
C PRO A 133 -5.55 -15.02 -9.35
N VAL A 134 -5.65 -14.28 -8.25
CA VAL A 134 -4.91 -14.54 -7.01
C VAL A 134 -5.78 -14.35 -5.78
N GLU A 135 -5.39 -14.99 -4.67
CA GLU A 135 -6.07 -14.86 -3.38
C GLU A 135 -5.06 -14.59 -2.26
N ALA A 136 -5.43 -13.67 -1.36
CA ALA A 136 -4.63 -13.33 -0.19
C ALA A 136 -4.53 -14.50 0.79
N VAL A 137 -3.30 -14.87 1.17
CA VAL A 137 -3.02 -15.82 2.24
C VAL A 137 -2.54 -15.05 3.44
N PHE A 138 -3.30 -15.10 4.54
CA PHE A 138 -2.92 -14.44 5.79
C PHE A 138 -2.02 -15.32 6.65
N LYS A 139 -1.16 -14.68 7.46
CA LYS A 139 -0.47 -15.35 8.57
C LYS A 139 -1.47 -16.00 9.55
N PRO A 140 -1.05 -16.96 10.38
CA PRO A 140 -1.87 -17.44 11.50
C PRO A 140 -2.30 -16.28 12.39
N LYS A 141 -3.52 -16.32 12.94
CA LYS A 141 -4.12 -15.20 13.71
C LYS A 141 -3.22 -14.67 14.84
N LYS A 142 -2.47 -15.56 15.49
CA LYS A 142 -1.52 -15.25 16.58
C LYS A 142 -0.30 -14.42 16.14
N ASP A 143 0.05 -14.45 14.85
CA ASP A 143 1.24 -13.81 14.30
C ASP A 143 0.90 -12.53 13.52
N ARG A 144 -0.34 -12.03 13.67
CA ARG A 144 -0.83 -10.81 13.04
C ARG A 144 -0.75 -9.64 14.01
N GLU A 145 -0.23 -8.51 13.54
CA GLU A 145 0.14 -7.37 14.38
C GLU A 145 -0.45 -6.03 13.92
N GLY A 146 -1.30 -6.04 12.89
CA GLY A 146 -1.83 -4.83 12.27
C GLY A 146 -0.84 -4.23 11.28
N SER A 147 -0.21 -5.09 10.48
CA SER A 147 0.75 -4.71 9.44
C SER A 147 0.27 -5.19 8.07
N ILE A 148 0.72 -4.55 6.99
CA ILE A 148 0.46 -5.07 5.63
C ILE A 148 1.03 -6.48 5.46
N LEU A 149 2.06 -6.80 6.27
CA LEU A 149 2.71 -8.09 6.35
C LEU A 149 1.87 -9.16 7.07
N ASP A 150 0.70 -8.83 7.60
CA ASP A 150 -0.27 -9.82 8.10
C ASP A 150 -0.84 -10.65 6.94
N ILE A 151 -0.90 -10.05 5.74
CA ILE A 151 -0.99 -10.80 4.50
C ILE A 151 0.39 -11.42 4.28
N LYS A 152 0.48 -12.74 4.26
CA LYS A 152 1.75 -13.45 4.07
C LYS A 152 2.22 -13.35 2.61
N TYR A 153 1.33 -13.57 1.66
CA TYR A 153 1.51 -13.42 0.21
C TYR A 153 0.14 -13.59 -0.47
N PHE A 154 0.10 -13.38 -1.78
CA PHE A 154 -1.02 -13.80 -2.63
C PHE A 154 -0.61 -15.03 -3.44
N LYS A 155 -1.51 -16.01 -3.56
CA LYS A 155 -1.28 -17.22 -4.35
C LYS A 155 -2.20 -17.27 -5.56
N PRO A 156 -1.80 -17.91 -6.68
CA PRO A 156 -2.73 -18.15 -7.80
C PRO A 156 -3.93 -18.99 -7.38
N ILE A 157 -5.10 -18.66 -7.94
CA ILE A 157 -6.31 -19.48 -7.83
C ILE A 157 -6.28 -20.47 -9.00
N LYS A 158 -6.46 -21.77 -8.71
CA LYS A 158 -6.63 -22.82 -9.73
C LYS A 158 -8.03 -22.82 -10.30
#